data_AF-A0A536X0B0-F1
#
_entry.id   AF-A0A536X0B0-F1
#
_cell.length_a   1.000
_cell.length_b   1.000
_cell.length_c   1.000
_cell.angle_alpha   90.00
_cell.angle_beta   90.00
_cell.angle_gamma   90.00
#
_symmetry.space_group_name_H-M   'P 1'
#
loop_
_entity.id
_entity.type
_entity.pdbx_description
1 polymer ?
#
loop_
_entity_poly.entity_id
_entity_poly.type
_entity_poly.pdbx_seq_one_letter_code
_entity_poly.pdbx_strand_id
1 'polypeptide(L)'
;MAQLFMRRSFYQLWKSSLYRGFVGGRRQKRARNGWFASDLLRELPKSSPRTPADLSGALAYTQMVEPLPLYLRLEDRNSMAHSIEARLPFLDYRLAEFAYCLPDDWKLRGPWNKFVLREAMKGRIPESARVRPDKMGFPVPAREWFAGKLFEPVMDVLSSRQTIESGRYRMDIVRRDVDRHRKGEADFSDKLFGVAQFELWAKDLANSGSDRGADSDGIMIRPPRAGYDAAGFPGTRLSITMSDSTANAVEDNGDFNEI
;
A
#
# COMPACT_ATOMS: atom_id res chain seq x y z
N MET A 1 -4.86 2.44 34.53
CA MET A 1 -5.97 3.42 34.54
C MET A 1 -5.74 4.60 33.59
N ALA A 2 -4.60 5.31 33.62
CA ALA A 2 -4.34 6.48 32.77
C ALA A 2 -4.33 6.20 31.24
N GLN A 3 -3.80 5.05 30.80
CA GLN A 3 -3.75 4.69 29.37
C GLN A 3 -5.12 4.30 28.77
N LEU A 4 -6.07 3.80 29.58
CA LEU A 4 -7.44 3.54 29.15
C LEU A 4 -8.25 4.83 29.00
N PHE A 5 -8.05 5.80 29.91
CA PHE A 5 -8.72 7.10 29.88
C PHE A 5 -8.30 7.93 28.65
N MET A 6 -7.00 7.89 28.31
CA MET A 6 -6.44 8.59 27.14
C MET A 6 -6.97 8.05 25.80
N ARG A 7 -7.47 6.81 25.74
CA ARG A 7 -7.89 6.12 24.50
C ARG A 7 -9.38 6.24 24.19
N ARG A 8 -10.26 6.32 25.21
CA ARG A 8 -11.66 6.73 24.99
C ARG A 8 -11.73 8.13 24.38
N SER A 9 -10.77 8.98 24.75
CA SER A 9 -10.57 10.30 24.18
C SER A 9 -10.09 10.28 22.73
N PHE A 10 -9.37 9.26 22.25
CA PHE A 10 -8.79 9.25 20.90
C PHE A 10 -9.83 9.13 19.78
N TYR A 11 -10.88 8.32 19.97
CA TYR A 11 -11.99 8.23 19.01
C TYR A 11 -12.81 9.53 18.96
N GLN A 12 -13.05 10.14 20.13
CA GLN A 12 -13.74 11.43 20.19
C GLN A 12 -12.89 12.58 19.65
N LEU A 13 -11.56 12.53 19.86
CA LEU A 13 -10.59 13.43 19.24
C LEU A 13 -10.61 13.27 17.72
N TRP A 14 -10.72 12.05 17.19
CA TRP A 14 -10.81 11.83 15.74
C TRP A 14 -12.03 12.47 15.07
N LYS A 15 -13.16 12.63 15.79
CA LYS A 15 -14.34 13.37 15.29
C LYS A 15 -14.13 14.89 15.23
N SER A 16 -13.18 15.43 15.99
CA SER A 16 -12.86 16.86 15.97
C SER A 16 -12.25 17.28 14.62
N SER A 17 -12.78 18.35 14.01
CA SER A 17 -12.19 18.92 12.79
C SER A 17 -10.76 19.43 13.05
N LEU A 18 -10.46 19.87 14.27
CA LEU A 18 -9.13 20.34 14.68
C LEU A 18 -8.10 19.21 14.68
N TYR A 19 -8.46 18.03 15.18
CA TYR A 19 -7.59 16.86 15.15
C TYR A 19 -7.38 16.35 13.73
N ARG A 20 -8.46 16.32 12.91
CA ARG A 20 -8.37 15.96 11.49
C ARG A 20 -7.48 16.93 10.71
N GLY A 21 -7.60 18.23 10.97
CA GLY A 21 -6.71 19.26 10.41
C GLY A 21 -5.26 19.10 10.86
N PHE A 22 -5.02 18.80 12.14
CA PHE A 22 -3.68 18.55 12.68
C PHE A 22 -3.02 17.29 12.08
N VAL A 23 -3.76 16.18 11.97
CA VAL A 23 -3.28 14.94 11.34
C VAL A 23 -3.07 15.12 9.83
N GLY A 24 -3.96 15.84 9.15
CA GLY A 24 -3.80 16.22 7.74
C GLY A 24 -2.56 17.09 7.51
N GLY A 25 -2.32 18.07 8.38
CA GLY A 25 -1.12 18.90 8.35
C GLY A 25 0.17 18.12 8.59
N ARG A 26 0.14 17.08 9.43
CA ARG A 26 1.29 16.15 9.61
C ARG A 26 1.57 15.33 8.35
N ARG A 27 0.54 14.85 7.64
CA ARG A 27 0.71 14.14 6.35
C ARG A 27 1.29 15.07 5.28
N GLN A 28 0.81 16.31 5.20
CA GLN A 28 1.33 17.31 4.26
C GLN A 28 2.77 17.75 4.58
N LYS A 29 3.15 17.82 5.86
CA LYS A 29 4.55 18.01 6.29
C LYS A 29 5.45 16.82 5.92
N ARG A 30 4.94 15.58 5.98
CA ARG A 30 5.66 14.39 5.48
C ARG A 30 5.88 14.43 3.96
N ALA A 31 4.92 14.95 3.21
CA ALA A 31 5.02 15.16 1.76
C ALA A 31 6.00 16.28 1.38
N ARG A 32 6.17 17.30 2.24
CA ARG A 32 7.21 18.32 2.12
C ARG A 32 8.57 17.76 2.57
N ASN A 33 9.01 16.73 1.87
CA ASN A 33 10.33 16.16 2.09
C ASN A 33 11.39 17.12 1.56
N GLY A 34 12.34 17.49 2.41
CA GLY A 34 13.47 18.37 2.06
C GLY A 34 14.39 17.83 0.96
N TRP A 35 14.13 16.64 0.43
CA TRP A 35 14.90 16.03 -0.64
C TRP A 35 14.41 16.38 -2.05
N PHE A 36 13.11 16.56 -2.26
CA PHE A 36 12.57 16.77 -3.62
C PHE A 36 12.66 18.23 -4.04
N ALA A 37 13.02 18.48 -5.30
CA ALA A 37 13.00 19.80 -5.92
C ALA A 37 11.64 20.48 -5.73
N SER A 38 11.64 21.81 -5.50
CA SER A 38 10.43 22.56 -5.18
C SER A 38 9.38 22.49 -6.28
N ASP A 39 9.81 22.35 -7.53
CA ASP A 39 8.93 22.38 -8.69
C ASP A 39 8.15 21.08 -8.81
N LEU A 40 8.78 19.94 -8.52
CA LEU A 40 8.10 18.64 -8.42
C LEU A 40 6.99 18.64 -7.35
N LEU A 41 7.22 19.34 -6.23
CA LEU A 41 6.22 19.44 -5.17
C LEU A 41 4.99 20.27 -5.55
N ARG A 42 5.08 21.14 -6.57
CA ARG A 42 3.94 21.92 -7.08
C ARG A 42 2.99 21.07 -7.91
N GLU A 43 3.54 20.09 -8.62
CA GLU A 43 2.81 19.19 -9.51
C GLU A 43 2.10 18.04 -8.77
N LEU A 44 2.33 17.89 -7.46
CA LEU A 44 1.69 16.83 -6.70
C LEU A 44 0.17 17.05 -6.61
N PRO A 45 -0.64 16.02 -6.92
CA PRO A 45 -2.08 16.12 -6.81
C PRO A 45 -2.46 16.42 -5.35
N LYS A 46 -3.36 17.39 -5.16
CA LYS A 46 -3.91 17.70 -3.84
C LYS A 46 -4.79 16.53 -3.40
N SER A 47 -4.23 15.57 -2.68
CA SER A 47 -5.01 14.48 -2.09
C SER A 47 -5.87 15.04 -0.95
N SER A 48 -7.19 15.09 -1.13
CA SER A 48 -8.10 15.33 -0.01
C SER A 48 -8.35 13.99 0.69
N PRO A 49 -8.03 13.85 1.99
CA PRO A 49 -8.37 12.64 2.71
C PRO A 49 -9.89 12.48 2.74
N ARG A 50 -10.40 11.44 2.06
CA ARG A 50 -11.81 11.05 2.22
C ARG A 50 -11.99 10.64 3.67
N THR A 51 -12.88 11.33 4.38
CA THR A 51 -13.28 10.91 5.73
C THR A 51 -14.59 10.14 5.57
N PRO A 52 -14.59 8.82 5.83
CA PRO A 52 -15.83 8.05 5.82
C PRO A 52 -16.82 8.61 6.85
N ALA A 53 -18.12 8.56 6.54
CA ALA A 53 -19.16 9.07 7.42
C ALA A 53 -19.37 8.19 8.66
N ASP A 54 -19.19 6.88 8.51
CA ASP A 54 -19.41 5.87 9.54
C ASP A 54 -18.34 4.75 9.49
N LEU A 55 -18.46 3.76 10.38
CA LEU A 55 -17.52 2.65 10.45
C LEU A 55 -17.63 1.74 9.21
N SER A 56 -18.85 1.45 8.76
CA SER A 56 -19.10 0.61 7.59
C SER A 56 -18.47 1.18 6.32
N GLY A 57 -18.63 2.48 6.07
CA GLY A 57 -17.98 3.17 4.96
C GLY A 57 -16.45 3.18 5.09
N ALA A 58 -15.92 3.29 6.32
CA ALA A 58 -14.48 3.19 6.55
C ALA A 58 -13.95 1.79 6.23
N LEU A 59 -14.65 0.74 6.65
CA LEU A 59 -14.28 -0.64 6.38
C LEU A 59 -14.34 -0.96 4.88
N ALA A 60 -15.43 -0.56 4.22
CA ALA A 60 -15.60 -0.72 2.77
C ALA A 60 -14.48 -0.02 1.99
N TYR A 61 -14.16 1.22 2.36
CA TYR A 61 -13.03 1.94 1.76
C TYR A 61 -11.71 1.20 1.98
N THR A 62 -11.45 0.70 3.19
CA THR A 62 -10.21 -0.03 3.46
C THR A 62 -10.06 -1.34 2.72
N GLN A 63 -11.18 -2.00 2.46
CA GLN A 63 -11.24 -3.28 1.76
C GLN A 63 -11.12 -3.11 0.25
N MET A 64 -11.81 -2.11 -0.32
CA MET A 64 -11.96 -1.94 -1.76
C MET A 64 -10.95 -0.96 -2.38
N VAL A 65 -10.45 0.00 -1.61
CA VAL A 65 -9.61 1.09 -2.14
C VAL A 65 -8.21 1.02 -1.54
N GLU A 66 -8.06 1.30 -0.24
CA GLU A 66 -6.76 1.26 0.42
C GLU A 66 -6.90 1.12 1.95
N PRO A 67 -6.08 0.29 2.63
CA PRO A 67 -4.83 -0.27 2.12
C PRO A 67 -4.90 -1.76 1.72
N LEU A 68 -6.04 -2.44 1.85
CA LEU A 68 -6.09 -3.89 1.67
C LEU A 68 -5.62 -4.34 0.27
N PRO A 69 -6.10 -3.77 -0.86
CA PRO A 69 -5.65 -4.20 -2.18
C PRO A 69 -4.14 -4.05 -2.39
N LEU A 70 -3.53 -3.03 -1.79
CA LEU A 70 -2.08 -2.84 -1.79
C LEU A 70 -1.38 -4.00 -1.08
N TYR A 71 -1.84 -4.37 0.12
CA TYR A 71 -1.23 -5.47 0.87
C TYR A 71 -1.39 -6.81 0.16
N LEU A 72 -2.55 -7.09 -0.44
CA LEU A 72 -2.76 -8.33 -1.20
C LEU A 72 -1.82 -8.44 -2.40
N ARG A 73 -1.60 -7.33 -3.13
CA ARG A 73 -0.66 -7.31 -4.23
C ARG A 73 0.79 -7.55 -3.78
N LEU A 74 1.19 -6.96 -2.65
CA LEU A 74 2.55 -7.13 -2.12
C LEU A 74 2.76 -8.56 -1.64
N GLU A 75 1.76 -9.12 -0.96
CA GLU A 75 1.76 -10.47 -0.42
C GLU A 75 1.88 -11.51 -1.55
N ASP A 76 0.98 -11.48 -2.53
CA ASP A 76 0.96 -12.37 -3.70
C ASP A 76 2.27 -12.32 -4.50
N ARG A 77 2.77 -11.11 -4.82
CA ARG A 77 4.04 -10.98 -5.57
C ARG A 77 5.23 -11.53 -4.81
N ASN A 78 5.29 -11.29 -3.49
CA ASN A 78 6.39 -11.78 -2.67
C ASN A 78 6.34 -13.29 -2.51
N SER A 79 5.15 -13.89 -2.33
CA SER A 79 5.02 -15.33 -2.18
C SER A 79 5.32 -16.05 -3.49
N MET A 80 4.76 -15.58 -4.60
CA MET A 80 4.93 -16.21 -5.93
C MET A 80 6.36 -16.07 -6.46
N ALA A 81 7.09 -15.02 -6.09
CA ALA A 81 8.53 -14.90 -6.39
C ALA A 81 9.37 -16.05 -5.80
N HIS A 82 8.82 -16.76 -4.80
CA HIS A 82 9.44 -17.93 -4.17
C HIS A 82 8.62 -19.21 -4.37
N SER A 83 7.70 -19.23 -5.35
CA SER A 83 6.80 -20.36 -5.62
C SER A 83 5.99 -20.83 -4.40
N ILE A 84 5.63 -19.89 -3.52
CA ILE A 84 4.81 -20.13 -2.34
C ILE A 84 3.40 -19.60 -2.60
N GLU A 85 2.39 -20.46 -2.42
CA GLU A 85 0.99 -20.05 -2.42
C GLU A 85 0.56 -19.65 -1.01
N ALA A 86 0.24 -18.38 -0.80
CA ALA A 86 -0.32 -17.91 0.46
C ALA A 86 -1.84 -18.00 0.48
N ARG A 87 -2.38 -18.46 1.61
CA ARG A 87 -3.82 -18.53 1.85
C ARG A 87 -4.21 -17.45 2.87
N LEU A 88 -5.33 -16.79 2.63
CA LEU A 88 -5.80 -15.66 3.44
C LEU A 88 -7.18 -15.96 4.07
N PRO A 89 -7.26 -16.81 5.12
CA PRO A 89 -8.54 -17.28 5.69
C PRO A 89 -9.48 -16.15 6.15
N PHE A 90 -8.92 -14.99 6.54
CA PHE A 90 -9.72 -13.84 6.96
C PHE A 90 -10.44 -13.12 5.81
N LEU A 91 -10.14 -13.48 4.56
CA LEU A 91 -10.79 -12.95 3.36
C LEU A 91 -11.82 -13.90 2.76
N ASP A 92 -12.16 -14.98 3.46
CA ASP A 92 -13.32 -15.81 3.08
C ASP A 92 -14.58 -14.92 3.05
N TYR A 93 -15.30 -14.97 1.93
CA TYR A 93 -16.47 -14.10 1.71
C TYR A 93 -17.54 -14.30 2.79
N ARG A 94 -17.71 -15.53 3.32
CA ARG A 94 -18.69 -15.83 4.37
C ARG A 94 -18.33 -15.13 5.67
N LEU A 95 -17.03 -15.08 5.99
CA LEU A 95 -16.54 -14.37 7.18
C LEU A 95 -16.66 -12.85 6.99
N ALA A 96 -16.37 -12.34 5.79
CA ALA A 96 -16.53 -10.94 5.48
C ALA A 96 -18.01 -10.50 5.59
N GLU A 97 -18.92 -11.24 4.96
CA GLU A 97 -20.37 -11.01 5.03
C GLU A 97 -20.87 -11.03 6.46
N PHE A 98 -20.51 -12.06 7.23
CA PHE A 98 -20.83 -12.15 8.66
C PHE A 98 -20.32 -10.91 9.41
N ALA A 99 -19.07 -10.50 9.18
CA ALA A 99 -18.50 -9.34 9.84
C ALA A 99 -19.22 -8.04 9.48
N TYR A 100 -19.70 -7.87 8.25
CA TYR A 100 -20.49 -6.68 7.85
C TYR A 100 -21.88 -6.66 8.50
N CYS A 101 -22.52 -7.81 8.69
CA CYS A 101 -23.81 -7.92 9.37
C CYS A 101 -23.74 -7.61 10.87
N LEU A 102 -22.56 -7.66 11.49
CA LEU A 102 -22.42 -7.38 12.91
C LEU A 102 -22.64 -5.89 13.23
N PRO A 103 -23.34 -5.58 14.35
CA PRO A 103 -23.35 -4.23 14.91
C PRO A 103 -21.94 -3.71 15.17
N ASP A 104 -21.74 -2.40 15.04
CA ASP A 104 -20.42 -1.78 15.19
C ASP A 104 -19.78 -2.04 16.56
N ASP A 105 -20.59 -2.17 17.62
CA ASP A 105 -20.15 -2.50 18.98
C ASP A 105 -19.52 -3.90 19.13
N TRP A 106 -19.70 -4.79 18.14
CA TRP A 106 -18.99 -6.07 18.07
C TRP A 106 -17.66 -5.96 17.32
N LYS A 107 -17.47 -4.93 16.50
CA LYS A 107 -16.22 -4.66 15.79
C LYS A 107 -15.29 -3.81 16.67
N LEU A 108 -15.83 -2.77 17.29
CA LEU A 108 -15.16 -1.81 18.16
C LEU A 108 -15.93 -1.67 19.48
N ARG A 109 -15.30 -1.99 20.61
CA ARG A 109 -15.94 -1.87 21.94
C ARG A 109 -15.02 -1.20 22.93
N GLY A 110 -15.32 0.05 23.27
CA GLY A 110 -14.48 0.85 24.16
C GLY A 110 -13.04 0.97 23.59
N PRO A 111 -12.00 0.52 24.32
CA PRO A 111 -10.63 0.56 23.82
C PRO A 111 -10.28 -0.60 22.86
N TRP A 112 -11.19 -1.57 22.69
CA TRP A 112 -10.91 -2.82 21.99
C TRP A 112 -11.31 -2.76 20.53
N ASN A 113 -10.34 -2.99 19.65
CA ASN A 113 -10.58 -3.35 18.25
C ASN A 113 -10.73 -4.87 18.10
N LYS A 114 -11.31 -5.29 16.97
CA LYS A 114 -11.49 -6.71 16.64
C LYS A 114 -12.20 -7.47 17.77
N PHE A 115 -13.19 -6.82 18.41
CA PHE A 115 -13.75 -7.31 19.68
C PHE A 115 -14.36 -8.71 19.53
N VAL A 116 -15.18 -8.93 18.50
CA VAL A 116 -15.75 -10.25 18.18
C VAL A 116 -14.68 -11.34 18.02
N LEU A 117 -13.56 -11.04 17.36
CA LEU A 117 -12.44 -11.98 17.19
C LEU A 117 -11.79 -12.32 18.53
N ARG A 118 -11.63 -11.33 19.41
CA ARG A 118 -11.05 -11.54 20.75
C ARG A 118 -11.94 -12.39 21.63
N GLU A 119 -13.26 -12.23 21.54
CA GLU A 119 -14.22 -13.06 22.27
C GLU A 119 -14.26 -14.49 21.71
N ALA A 120 -14.27 -14.64 20.38
CA ALA A 120 -14.26 -15.95 19.74
C ALA A 120 -13.01 -16.80 20.08
N MET A 121 -11.88 -16.15 20.39
CA MET A 121 -10.62 -16.81 20.74
C MET A 121 -10.45 -17.10 22.24
N LYS A 122 -11.44 -16.80 23.08
CA LYS A 122 -11.39 -17.07 24.52
C LYS A 122 -11.17 -18.55 24.79
N GLY A 123 -10.16 -18.88 25.59
CA GLY A 123 -9.78 -20.27 25.88
C GLY A 123 -9.13 -21.04 24.71
N ARG A 124 -8.91 -20.40 23.55
CA ARG A 124 -8.26 -21.02 22.37
C ARG A 124 -6.81 -20.57 22.17
N ILE A 125 -6.45 -19.39 22.65
CA ILE A 125 -5.09 -18.83 22.59
C ILE A 125 -4.71 -18.27 23.96
N PRO A 126 -3.41 -18.08 24.26
CA PRO A 126 -2.98 -17.45 25.50
C PRO A 126 -3.65 -16.10 25.72
N GLU A 127 -4.14 -15.87 26.94
CA GLU A 127 -4.82 -14.63 27.32
C GLU A 127 -3.94 -13.40 27.08
N SER A 128 -2.63 -13.52 27.32
CA SER A 128 -1.65 -12.46 27.04
C SER A 128 -1.66 -12.00 25.57
N ALA A 129 -1.91 -12.89 24.61
CA ALA A 129 -2.06 -12.56 23.20
C ALA A 129 -3.49 -12.05 22.89
N ARG A 130 -4.51 -12.72 23.43
CA ARG A 130 -5.93 -12.41 23.18
C ARG A 130 -6.33 -11.02 23.64
N VAL A 131 -5.90 -10.62 24.83
CA VAL A 131 -6.22 -9.31 25.43
C VAL A 131 -5.12 -8.28 25.22
N ARG A 132 -4.18 -8.55 24.30
CA ARG A 132 -3.12 -7.60 23.95
C ARG A 132 -3.71 -6.30 23.37
N PRO A 133 -3.50 -5.13 24.02
CA PRO A 133 -4.13 -3.87 23.65
C PRO A 133 -3.37 -3.09 22.57
N ASP A 134 -2.10 -3.41 22.36
CA ASP A 134 -1.25 -2.78 21.36
C ASP A 134 -1.33 -3.51 20.02
N LYS A 135 -1.42 -2.73 18.95
CA LYS A 135 -1.33 -3.20 17.57
C LYS A 135 0.08 -2.92 17.10
N MET A 136 0.86 -3.96 16.83
CA MET A 136 2.09 -3.82 16.08
C MET A 136 1.82 -4.06 14.60
N GLY A 137 2.48 -3.26 13.75
CA GLY A 137 2.54 -3.56 12.32
C GLY A 137 3.52 -4.69 12.07
N PHE A 138 4.08 -4.70 10.86
CA PHE A 138 5.20 -5.56 10.49
C PHE A 138 6.46 -4.68 10.47
N PRO A 139 7.06 -4.35 11.64
CA PRO A 139 8.25 -3.52 11.67
C PRO A 139 9.38 -4.29 10.99
N VAL A 140 9.95 -3.69 9.95
CA VAL A 140 11.20 -4.14 9.35
C VAL A 140 12.35 -3.34 9.98
N PRO A 141 13.54 -3.94 10.18
CA PRO A 141 14.71 -3.24 10.72
C PRO A 141 15.34 -2.35 9.64
N ALA A 142 14.55 -1.44 9.07
CA ALA A 142 14.94 -0.60 7.94
C ALA A 142 16.21 0.19 8.25
N ARG A 143 16.33 0.74 9.46
CA ARG A 143 17.53 1.47 9.90
C ARG A 143 18.80 0.64 9.78
N GLU A 144 18.77 -0.61 10.23
CA GLU A 144 19.93 -1.51 10.17
C GLU A 144 20.22 -1.92 8.72
N TRP A 145 19.19 -2.14 7.92
CA TRP A 145 19.36 -2.47 6.50
C TRP A 145 19.97 -1.32 5.71
N PHE A 146 19.44 -0.10 5.85
CA PHE A 146 19.89 1.09 5.14
C PHE A 146 21.20 1.66 5.66
N ALA A 147 21.60 1.38 6.91
CA ALA A 147 22.94 1.66 7.40
C ALA A 147 23.95 0.54 7.08
N GLY A 148 23.47 -0.65 6.72
CA GLY A 148 24.26 -1.84 6.47
C GLY A 148 24.16 -2.32 5.02
N LYS A 149 23.58 -3.51 4.81
CA LYS A 149 23.61 -4.25 3.53
C LYS A 149 22.97 -3.50 2.35
N LEU A 150 22.00 -2.62 2.61
CA LEU A 150 21.35 -1.82 1.56
C LEU A 150 21.99 -0.45 1.37
N PHE A 151 22.98 -0.05 2.19
CA PHE A 151 23.59 1.27 2.09
C PHE A 151 24.22 1.48 0.71
N GLU A 152 25.19 0.64 0.33
CA GLU A 152 25.91 0.81 -0.95
C GLU A 152 24.99 0.69 -2.17
N PRO A 153 24.08 -0.31 -2.29
CA PRO A 153 23.14 -0.37 -3.42
C PRO A 153 22.26 0.87 -3.57
N VAL A 154 21.85 1.48 -2.45
CA VAL A 154 21.03 2.71 -2.48
C VAL A 154 21.89 3.91 -2.87
N MET A 155 23.15 3.94 -2.44
CA MET A 155 24.10 4.98 -2.84
C MET A 155 24.47 4.91 -4.32
N ASP A 156 24.57 3.71 -4.90
CA ASP A 156 24.77 3.53 -6.34
C ASP A 156 23.62 4.13 -7.14
N VAL A 157 22.38 3.92 -6.70
CA VAL A 157 21.20 4.53 -7.31
C VAL A 157 21.26 6.05 -7.19
N LEU A 158 21.45 6.57 -5.97
CA LEU A 158 21.48 8.01 -5.69
C LEU A 158 22.63 8.76 -6.39
N SER A 159 23.76 8.08 -6.60
CA SER A 159 24.95 8.65 -7.23
C SER A 159 24.99 8.42 -8.74
N SER A 160 23.99 7.72 -9.30
CA SER A 160 23.92 7.47 -10.73
C SER A 160 23.77 8.78 -11.50
N ARG A 161 24.39 8.83 -12.69
CA ARG A 161 24.28 9.97 -13.59
C ARG A 161 22.82 10.31 -13.89
N GLN A 162 21.99 9.29 -14.15
CA GLN A 162 20.56 9.42 -14.40
C GLN A 162 19.83 10.13 -13.26
N THR A 163 20.08 9.71 -12.01
CA THR A 163 19.43 10.30 -10.84
C THR A 163 19.88 11.74 -10.61
N ILE A 164 21.18 12.02 -10.77
CA ILE A 164 21.74 13.38 -10.60
C ILE A 164 21.20 14.33 -11.69
N GLU A 165 21.25 13.93 -12.95
CA GLU A 165 20.81 14.76 -14.08
C GLU A 165 19.29 14.90 -14.15
N SER A 166 18.52 14.05 -13.45
CA SER A 166 17.06 14.15 -13.41
C SER A 166 16.54 15.46 -12.79
N GLY A 167 17.36 16.15 -12.00
CA GLY A 167 16.97 17.39 -11.29
C GLY A 167 15.87 17.20 -10.24
N ARG A 168 15.47 15.96 -9.93
CA ARG A 168 14.36 15.67 -9.00
C ARG A 168 14.72 15.90 -7.54
N TYR A 169 16.02 15.84 -7.21
CA TYR A 169 16.51 15.85 -5.83
C TYR A 169 17.48 17.01 -5.57
N ARG A 170 17.38 17.59 -4.37
CA ARG A 170 18.40 18.45 -3.78
C ARG A 170 19.53 17.59 -3.23
N MET A 171 20.50 17.28 -4.10
CA MET A 171 21.57 16.32 -3.80
C MET A 171 22.47 16.75 -2.63
N ASP A 172 22.61 18.04 -2.38
CA ASP A 172 23.29 18.60 -1.20
C ASP A 172 22.62 18.14 0.11
N ILE A 173 21.29 18.22 0.18
CA ILE A 173 20.51 17.81 1.34
C ILE A 173 20.50 16.29 1.47
N VAL A 174 20.33 15.57 0.35
CA VAL A 174 20.34 14.10 0.35
C VAL A 174 21.66 13.57 0.89
N ARG A 175 22.80 14.03 0.37
CA ARG A 175 24.13 13.60 0.82
C ARG A 175 24.35 13.85 2.31
N ARG A 176 24.00 15.04 2.79
CA ARG A 176 24.09 15.37 4.22
C ARG A 176 23.24 14.44 5.08
N ASP A 177 22.00 14.19 4.68
CA ASP A 177 21.09 13.34 5.46
C ASP A 177 21.53 11.87 5.42
N VAL A 178 22.06 11.37 4.30
CA VAL A 178 22.70 10.05 4.18
C VAL A 178 23.87 9.90 5.15
N ASP A 179 24.78 10.87 5.20
CA ASP A 179 25.96 10.80 6.09
C ASP A 179 25.54 10.74 7.55
N ARG A 180 24.55 11.55 7.94
CA ARG A 180 23.97 11.54 9.28
C ARG A 180 23.26 10.22 9.59
N HIS A 181 22.61 9.59 8.59
CA HIS A 181 22.03 8.27 8.73
C HIS A 181 23.10 7.22 9.03
N ARG A 182 24.17 7.20 8.24
CA ARG A 182 25.28 6.25 8.37
C ARG A 182 25.99 6.36 9.72
N LYS A 183 26.16 7.59 10.21
CA LYS A 183 26.73 7.86 11.55
C LYS A 183 25.79 7.54 12.71
N GLY A 184 24.53 7.18 12.42
CA GLY A 184 23.52 6.88 13.44
C GLY A 184 22.93 8.10 14.14
N GLU A 185 23.20 9.31 13.64
CA GLU A 185 22.74 10.57 14.24
C GLU A 185 21.23 10.82 14.01
N ALA A 186 20.67 10.26 12.93
CA ALA A 186 19.25 10.37 12.60
C ALA A 186 18.78 9.19 11.73
N ASP A 187 17.47 8.91 11.77
CA ASP A 187 16.86 7.87 10.94
C ASP A 187 16.21 8.47 9.68
N PHE A 188 16.75 8.10 8.52
CA PHE A 188 16.27 8.50 7.21
C PHE A 188 15.83 7.31 6.35
N SER A 189 15.64 6.13 6.95
CA SER A 189 15.34 4.87 6.24
C SER A 189 14.10 4.97 5.36
N ASP A 190 13.00 5.55 5.87
CA ASP A 190 11.76 5.74 5.11
C ASP A 190 11.99 6.58 3.84
N LYS A 191 12.87 7.60 3.92
CA LYS A 191 13.18 8.46 2.78
C LYS A 191 14.07 7.74 1.78
N LEU A 192 15.10 7.05 2.27
CA LEU A 192 16.00 6.25 1.45
C LEU A 192 15.25 5.18 0.68
N PHE A 193 14.36 4.45 1.36
CA PHE A 193 13.49 3.46 0.73
C PHE A 193 12.61 4.08 -0.36
N GLY A 194 11.96 5.20 -0.06
CA GLY A 194 11.09 5.89 -1.01
C GLY A 194 11.82 6.35 -2.28
N VAL A 195 13.03 6.92 -2.15
CA VAL A 195 13.82 7.34 -3.32
C VAL A 195 14.37 6.15 -4.09
N ALA A 196 14.91 5.15 -3.41
CA ALA A 196 15.40 3.94 -4.05
C ALA A 196 14.29 3.26 -4.86
N GLN A 197 13.10 3.10 -4.27
CA GLN A 197 11.94 2.52 -4.95
C GLN A 197 11.55 3.33 -6.19
N PHE A 198 11.47 4.65 -6.07
CA PHE A 198 11.10 5.51 -7.19
C PHE A 198 12.12 5.47 -8.33
N GLU A 199 13.42 5.58 -8.04
CA GLU A 199 14.46 5.58 -9.06
C GLU A 199 14.59 4.22 -9.75
N LEU A 200 14.48 3.11 -9.01
CA LEU A 200 14.46 1.78 -9.60
C LEU A 200 13.27 1.59 -10.55
N TRP A 201 12.08 2.06 -10.14
CA TRP A 201 10.89 2.05 -11.00
C TRP A 201 11.03 2.95 -12.23
N ALA A 202 11.59 4.16 -12.07
CA ALA A 202 11.82 5.09 -13.16
C ALA A 202 12.82 4.55 -14.18
N LYS A 203 13.85 3.85 -13.72
CA LYS A 203 14.83 3.15 -14.56
C LYS A 203 14.16 2.02 -15.37
N ASP A 204 13.35 1.18 -14.73
CA ASP A 204 12.63 0.09 -15.39
C ASP A 204 11.64 0.59 -16.46
N LEU A 205 10.95 1.69 -16.19
CA LEU A 205 10.07 2.35 -17.16
C LEU A 205 10.81 2.92 -18.37
N ALA A 206 12.01 3.46 -18.17
CA ALA A 206 12.84 3.96 -19.27
C ALA A 206 13.30 2.79 -20.16
N ASN A 207 13.71 1.68 -19.56
CA ASN A 207 14.18 0.49 -20.27
C ASN A 207 13.05 -0.25 -21.01
N SER A 208 11.87 -0.37 -20.41
CA SER A 208 10.68 -0.92 -21.08
C SER A 208 10.10 0.03 -22.15
N GLY A 209 10.53 1.29 -22.19
CA GLY A 209 10.24 2.22 -23.28
C GLY A 209 11.07 1.96 -24.54
N SER A 210 12.32 1.50 -24.40
CA SER A 210 13.20 1.20 -25.54
C SER A 210 12.89 -0.13 -26.22
N ASP A 211 12.29 -1.09 -25.50
CA ASP A 211 11.90 -2.41 -26.04
C ASP A 211 10.53 -2.42 -26.72
N ARG A 212 9.71 -1.38 -26.52
CA ARG A 212 8.35 -1.25 -27.10
C ARG A 212 8.32 -0.92 -28.61
N GLY A 213 9.46 -1.04 -29.29
CA GLY A 213 9.57 -0.91 -30.74
C GLY A 213 9.50 -2.24 -31.51
N ALA A 214 9.45 -3.41 -30.86
CA ALA A 214 9.62 -4.69 -31.56
C ALA A 214 8.58 -5.78 -31.32
N ASP A 215 7.73 -5.74 -30.28
CA ASP A 215 6.69 -6.75 -30.09
C ASP A 215 5.44 -6.15 -29.43
N SER A 216 4.42 -5.89 -30.24
CA SER A 216 3.12 -5.41 -29.78
C SER A 216 2.12 -6.55 -29.63
N ASP A 217 2.35 -7.47 -28.69
CA ASP A 217 1.34 -8.44 -28.23
C ASP A 217 1.35 -8.62 -26.69
N GLY A 218 1.88 -7.64 -25.96
CA GLY A 218 1.86 -7.60 -24.50
C GLY A 218 0.61 -6.94 -23.93
N ILE A 219 -0.02 -7.59 -22.94
CA ILE A 219 -1.20 -7.10 -22.20
C ILE A 219 -1.01 -5.64 -21.75
N MET A 220 -1.79 -4.74 -22.35
CA MET A 220 -1.86 -3.33 -22.00
C MET A 220 -2.58 -3.15 -20.64
N ILE A 221 -1.82 -3.04 -19.55
CA ILE A 221 -2.35 -2.51 -18.29
C ILE A 221 -2.51 -0.99 -18.47
N ARG A 222 -3.65 -0.56 -19.03
CA ARG A 222 -4.06 0.84 -18.98
C ARG A 222 -4.34 1.22 -17.51
N PRO A 223 -3.88 2.39 -17.03
CA PRO A 223 -4.38 2.91 -15.76
C PRO A 223 -5.91 3.04 -15.86
N PRO A 224 -6.68 2.69 -14.81
CA PRO A 224 -8.14 2.81 -14.85
C PRO A 224 -8.48 4.27 -15.16
N ARG A 225 -9.26 4.49 -16.22
CA ARG A 225 -9.80 5.82 -16.55
C ARG A 225 -10.55 6.32 -15.32
N ALA A 226 -10.18 7.51 -14.84
CA ALA A 226 -10.86 8.16 -13.75
C ALA A 226 -12.29 8.52 -14.19
N GLY A 227 -13.25 7.68 -13.83
CA GLY A 227 -14.67 7.88 -14.04
C GLY A 227 -15.44 7.05 -13.04
N TYR A 228 -15.58 7.57 -11.81
CA TYR A 228 -16.54 7.04 -10.85
C TYR A 228 -17.87 7.76 -11.07
N ASP A 229 -18.98 7.02 -11.10
CA ASP A 229 -20.31 7.62 -11.12
C ASP A 229 -20.63 8.30 -9.78
N ALA A 230 -21.74 9.06 -9.75
CA ALA A 230 -22.20 9.80 -8.57
C ALA A 230 -22.51 8.93 -7.34
N ALA A 231 -22.51 7.59 -7.48
CA ALA A 231 -22.71 6.63 -6.41
C ALA A 231 -21.41 5.92 -5.95
N GLY A 232 -20.28 6.12 -6.64
CA GLY A 232 -18.98 5.62 -6.22
C GLY A 232 -18.78 4.11 -6.39
N PHE A 233 -19.56 3.45 -7.25
CA PHE A 233 -19.36 2.05 -7.62
C PHE A 233 -18.70 1.95 -9.01
N PRO A 234 -17.81 0.97 -9.25
CA PRO A 234 -17.25 0.77 -10.57
C PRO A 234 -18.30 0.17 -11.51
N GLY A 235 -18.90 1.00 -12.37
CA GLY A 235 -19.62 0.55 -13.56
C GLY A 235 -18.65 -0.07 -14.56
N THR A 236 -18.25 -1.33 -14.32
CA THR A 236 -17.30 -2.03 -15.19
C THR A 236 -18.08 -2.87 -16.19
N ARG A 237 -18.29 -2.34 -17.41
CA ARG A 237 -18.48 -3.20 -18.58
C ARG A 237 -17.09 -3.51 -19.11
N LEU A 238 -16.57 -4.70 -18.80
CA LEU A 238 -15.38 -5.24 -19.45
C LEU A 238 -15.73 -5.49 -20.92
N SER A 239 -15.33 -4.59 -21.82
CA SER A 239 -15.29 -4.90 -23.25
C SER A 239 -13.91 -5.45 -23.57
N ILE A 240 -13.81 -6.78 -23.67
CA ILE A 240 -12.69 -7.46 -24.31
C ILE A 240 -12.95 -7.30 -25.82
N THR A 241 -12.23 -6.42 -26.49
CA THR A 241 -12.15 -6.43 -27.95
C THR A 241 -10.95 -7.29 -28.34
N MET A 242 -11.21 -8.54 -28.70
CA MET A 242 -10.30 -9.37 -29.49
C MET A 242 -10.32 -8.83 -30.93
N SER A 243 -9.16 -8.68 -31.57
CA SER A 243 -9.08 -8.36 -32.99
C SER A 243 -9.20 -9.64 -33.82
N ASP A 244 -10.10 -9.64 -34.80
CA ASP A 244 -10.31 -10.70 -35.79
C ASP A 244 -9.05 -10.91 -36.67
N SER A 245 -8.11 -11.73 -36.22
CA SER A 245 -6.96 -12.13 -37.06
C SER A 245 -6.47 -13.57 -36.85
N THR A 246 -7.23 -14.40 -36.12
CA THR A 246 -6.98 -15.85 -36.05
C THR A 246 -8.28 -16.63 -36.17
N ALA A 247 -9.14 -16.25 -37.12
CA ALA A 247 -10.21 -17.09 -37.63
C ALA A 247 -9.71 -17.74 -38.93
N ASN A 248 -8.86 -18.76 -38.80
CA ASN A 248 -8.58 -19.81 -39.79
C ASN A 248 -7.35 -20.60 -39.35
N ALA A 249 -7.53 -21.54 -38.43
CA ALA A 249 -6.73 -22.76 -38.38
C ALA A 249 -7.38 -23.74 -37.40
N VAL A 250 -7.56 -24.98 -37.88
CA VAL A 250 -7.89 -26.20 -37.13
C VAL A 250 -9.38 -26.40 -36.81
N GLU A 251 -10.15 -26.71 -37.85
CA GLU A 251 -10.98 -27.91 -37.78
C GLU A 251 -10.03 -29.12 -37.77
N ASP A 252 -10.26 -30.07 -36.85
CA ASP A 252 -10.41 -31.51 -37.14
C ASP A 252 -9.87 -32.42 -36.00
N ASN A 253 -10.73 -33.35 -35.62
CA ASN A 253 -10.53 -34.61 -34.90
C ASN A 253 -10.12 -34.65 -33.41
N GLY A 254 -10.98 -35.34 -32.64
CA GLY A 254 -10.51 -36.49 -31.87
C GLY A 254 -10.99 -36.55 -30.41
N ASP A 255 -11.89 -37.50 -30.15
CA ASP A 255 -12.22 -38.08 -28.84
C ASP A 255 -11.06 -38.12 -27.83
N PHE A 256 -11.36 -37.98 -26.53
CA PHE A 256 -11.14 -39.05 -25.55
C PHE A 256 -11.75 -38.70 -24.18
N ASN A 257 -12.69 -39.54 -23.77
CA ASN A 257 -13.22 -39.73 -22.42
C ASN A 257 -12.16 -40.36 -21.48
N GLU A 258 -12.39 -40.17 -20.17
CA GLU A 258 -11.93 -40.99 -19.01
C GLU A 258 -10.41 -41.09 -18.73
N ILE A 259 -9.96 -40.55 -17.58
CA ILE A 259 -9.87 -41.16 -16.22
C ILE A 259 -9.67 -40.04 -15.20
#